data_AF-A0A1B6GMJ5-F1
#
_entry.id   AF-A0A1B6GMJ5-F1
#
_cell.length_a   1.000
_cell.length_b   1.000
_cell.length_c   1.000
_cell.angle_alpha   90.00
_cell.angle_beta   90.00
_cell.angle_gamma   90.00
#
_symmetry.space_group_name_H-M   'P 1'
#
loop_
_entity.id
_entity.type
_entity.pdbx_description
1 polymer ?
#
loop_
_entity_poly.entity_id
_entity_poly.type
_entity_poly.pdbx_seq_one_letter_code
_entity_poly.pdbx_strand_id
1 'polypeptide(L)'
;MECRAIWNVINQERCKNKFTNESIKLKNNGTLTSDPMIVAEQLNEFFASIANNTLAQAVYDGMPVEPPPRLKINNALVLWPTTQNEVRTTIMQIKSKNATG
;
A
#
# COMPACT_ATOMS: atom_id res chain seq x y z
N MET A 1 -11.40 -21.37 21.63
CA MET A 1 -11.22 -20.07 22.31
C MET A 1 -10.20 -19.22 21.54
N GLU A 2 -10.19 -19.30 20.21
CA GLU A 2 -9.08 -18.81 19.36
C GLU A 2 -9.46 -17.54 18.56
N CYS A 3 -10.72 -17.42 18.14
CA CYS A 3 -11.16 -16.28 17.33
C CYS A 3 -11.19 -14.95 18.08
N ARG A 4 -11.31 -14.95 19.42
CA ARG A 4 -11.31 -13.71 20.22
C ARG A 4 -9.96 -13.02 20.23
N ALA A 5 -8.86 -13.77 20.30
CA ALA A 5 -7.51 -13.19 20.28
C ALA A 5 -7.24 -12.52 18.92
N ILE A 6 -7.58 -13.22 17.83
CA ILE A 6 -7.46 -12.70 16.47
C ILE A 6 -8.35 -11.47 16.27
N TRP A 7 -9.61 -11.53 16.73
CA TRP A 7 -10.54 -10.41 16.62
C TRP A 7 -10.13 -9.20 17.47
N ASN A 8 -9.50 -9.43 18.63
CA ASN A 8 -8.95 -8.38 19.46
C ASN A 8 -7.76 -7.69 18.79
N VAL A 9 -6.86 -8.45 18.16
CA VAL A 9 -5.75 -7.89 17.37
C VAL A 9 -6.30 -7.08 16.19
N ILE A 10 -7.27 -7.62 15.46
CA ILE A 10 -7.93 -6.92 14.35
C ILE A 10 -8.57 -5.61 14.84
N ASN A 11 -9.32 -5.63 15.94
CA ASN A 11 -9.95 -4.42 16.48
C ASN A 11 -8.94 -3.43 17.06
N GLN A 12 -7.86 -3.91 17.67
CA GLN A 12 -6.80 -3.07 18.22
C GLN A 12 -6.06 -2.32 17.11
N GLU A 13 -5.84 -2.95 15.95
CA GLU A 13 -5.23 -2.29 14.79
C GLU A 13 -6.26 -1.42 14.04
N ARG A 14 -7.53 -1.83 13.96
CA ARG A 14 -8.58 -1.09 13.25
C ARG A 14 -9.05 0.17 14.00
N CYS A 15 -9.00 0.19 15.34
CA CYS A 15 -9.52 1.29 16.16
C CYS A 15 -8.46 2.28 16.63
N LYS A 16 -7.18 2.09 16.30
CA LYS A 16 -6.18 3.17 16.43
C LYS A 16 -6.49 4.20 15.34
N ASN A 17 -7.49 5.03 15.59
CA ASN A 17 -7.70 6.32 14.94
C ASN A 17 -6.54 7.26 15.31
N LYS A 18 -5.33 6.88 14.93
CA LYS A 18 -4.26 7.82 14.65
C LYS A 18 -4.32 8.11 13.16
N PHE A 19 -5.45 8.62 12.68
CA PHE A 19 -5.40 9.62 11.63
C PHE A 19 -4.80 10.88 12.26
N THR A 20 -3.55 10.80 12.70
CA THR A 20 -2.74 12.00 12.62
C THR A 20 -2.57 12.17 11.11
N ASN A 21 -3.06 13.27 10.56
CA ASN A 21 -2.67 13.74 9.22
C ASN A 21 -1.18 14.12 9.24
N GLU A 22 -0.33 13.31 9.85
CA GLU A 22 1.10 13.48 9.93
C GLU A 22 1.66 12.96 8.61
N SER A 23 1.91 13.91 7.71
CA SER A 23 2.72 13.67 6.53
C SER A 23 4.02 12.99 6.95
N ILE A 24 4.39 11.91 6.27
CA ILE A 24 5.67 11.22 6.46
C ILE A 24 6.79 12.27 6.42
N LYS A 25 7.61 12.30 7.47
CA LYS A 25 8.76 13.21 7.55
C LYS A 25 10.03 12.42 7.34
N LEU A 26 10.85 12.86 6.39
CA LEU A 26 12.13 12.25 6.08
C LEU A 26 13.25 13.23 6.42
N LYS A 27 14.24 12.78 7.18
CA LYS A 27 15.47 13.55 7.43
C LYS A 27 16.52 13.10 6.41
N ASN A 28 16.84 13.98 5.46
CA ASN A 28 17.88 13.75 4.47
C ASN A 28 18.94 14.86 4.53
N ASN A 29 20.23 14.50 4.61
CA ASN A 29 21.34 15.44 4.70
C ASN A 29 21.15 16.58 5.73
N GLY A 30 20.59 16.26 6.90
CA GLY A 30 20.34 17.23 7.97
C GLY A 30 19.04 18.04 7.83
N THR A 31 18.38 18.00 6.67
CA THR A 31 17.11 18.70 6.41
C THR A 31 15.93 17.76 6.65
N LEU A 32 14.94 18.21 7.41
CA LEU A 32 13.69 17.47 7.62
C LEU A 32 12.66 17.94 6.59
N THR A 33 12.29 17.07 5.66
CA THR A 33 11.23 17.34 4.69
C THR A 33 9.97 16.55 5.02
N SER A 34 8.82 17.15 4.75
CA SER A 34 7.50 16.52 4.85
C SER A 34 6.71 16.65 3.55
N ASP A 35 7.35 17.16 2.49
CA ASP A 35 6.75 17.24 1.16
C ASP A 35 6.55 15.82 0.62
N PRO A 36 5.31 15.39 0.37
CA PRO A 36 5.02 14.02 -0.06
C PRO A 36 5.74 13.62 -1.35
N MET A 37 5.92 14.56 -2.29
CA MET A 37 6.57 14.29 -3.58
C MET A 37 8.05 14.05 -3.38
N ILE A 38 8.72 14.93 -2.62
CA ILE A 38 10.15 14.79 -2.31
C ILE A 38 10.41 13.52 -1.50
N VAL A 39 9.55 13.22 -0.52
CA VAL A 39 9.67 11.99 0.28
C VAL A 39 9.55 10.75 -0.60
N ALA A 40 8.57 10.72 -1.50
CA ALA A 40 8.37 9.61 -2.42
C ALA A 40 9.56 9.42 -3.37
N GLU A 41 10.07 10.50 -3.96
CA GLU A 41 11.25 10.47 -4.83
C GLU A 41 12.46 9.92 -4.09
N GLN A 42 12.73 10.40 -2.87
CA GLN A 42 13.89 9.96 -2.10
C GLN A 42 13.81 8.47 -1.74
N LEU A 43 12.62 7.98 -1.36
CA LEU A 43 12.40 6.57 -1.08
C LEU A 43 12.56 5.72 -2.34
N ASN A 44 12.01 6.17 -3.46
CA ASN A 44 12.14 5.48 -4.74
C ASN A 44 13.60 5.36 -5.15
N GLU A 45 14.38 6.45 -5.07
CA GLU A 45 15.81 6.45 -5.37
C GLU A 45 16.59 5.52 -4.44
N PHE A 46 16.32 5.59 -3.13
CA PHE A 46 16.98 4.74 -2.14
C PHE A 46 16.76 3.26 -2.44
N PHE A 47 15.51 2.83 -2.57
CA PHE A 47 15.20 1.42 -2.83
C PHE A 47 15.65 0.96 -4.22
N ALA A 48 15.54 1.82 -5.24
CA ALA A 48 16.05 1.50 -6.58
C ALA A 48 17.58 1.34 -6.58
N SER A 49 18.30 2.19 -5.85
CA SER A 49 19.77 2.08 -5.75
C SER A 49 20.20 0.79 -5.05
N ILE A 50 19.52 0.39 -3.96
CA ILE A 50 19.79 -0.88 -3.29
C ILE A 50 19.54 -2.04 -4.24
N ALA A 51 18.39 -2.06 -4.91
CA ALA A 51 18.05 -3.13 -5.85
C ALA A 51 19.09 -3.23 -6.99
N ASN A 52 19.50 -2.10 -7.57
CA ASN A 52 20.53 -2.06 -8.61
C ASN A 52 21.89 -2.55 -8.10
N ASN A 53 22.30 -2.12 -6.91
CA ASN A 53 23.56 -2.56 -6.30
C ASN A 53 23.56 -4.05 -5.98
N THR A 54 22.43 -4.56 -5.46
CA THR A 54 22.25 -5.99 -5.20
C THR A 54 22.31 -6.79 -6.50
N LEU A 55 21.63 -6.34 -7.57
CA LEU A 55 21.66 -7.00 -8.88
C LEU A 55 23.05 -6.98 -9.51
N ALA A 56 23.77 -5.86 -9.42
CA ALA A 56 25.13 -5.74 -9.96
C ALA A 56 26.13 -6.75 -9.34
N GLN A 57 25.84 -7.21 -8.13
CA GLN A 57 26.65 -8.20 -7.41
C GLN A 57 26.04 -9.61 -7.46
N ALA A 58 24.81 -9.75 -7.96
CA ALA A 58 24.11 -11.02 -7.99
C ALA A 58 24.57 -11.85 -9.19
N VAL A 59 25.09 -13.03 -8.88
CA VAL A 59 25.45 -14.07 -9.86
C VAL A 59 24.64 -15.31 -9.53
N TYR A 60 23.94 -15.86 -10.52
CA TYR A 60 23.22 -17.12 -10.40
C TYR A 60 23.75 -18.08 -11.46
N ASP A 61 24.23 -19.25 -11.04
CA ASP A 61 24.82 -20.27 -11.93
C ASP A 61 25.98 -19.74 -12.80
N GLY A 62 26.81 -18.85 -12.24
CA GLY A 62 27.93 -18.22 -12.94
C GLY A 62 27.56 -17.09 -13.90
N MET A 63 26.27 -16.79 -14.07
CA MET A 63 25.76 -15.75 -14.96
C MET A 63 25.28 -14.52 -14.17
N PRO A 64 25.53 -13.29 -14.65
CA PRO A 64 24.98 -12.08 -14.05
C PRO A 64 23.45 -12.10 -14.06
N VAL A 65 22.81 -11.72 -12.95
CA VAL A 65 21.36 -11.61 -12.87
C VAL A 65 20.90 -10.28 -13.46
N GLU A 66 20.08 -10.33 -14.50
CA GLU A 66 19.50 -9.12 -15.10
C GLU A 66 18.22 -8.69 -14.36
N PRO A 67 17.96 -7.37 -14.26
CA PRO A 67 16.69 -6.89 -13.74
C PRO A 67 15.53 -7.36 -14.64
N PRO A 68 14.41 -7.80 -14.05
CA PRO A 68 13.23 -8.13 -14.84
C PRO A 68 12.78 -6.89 -15.64
N PRO A 69 12.29 -7.07 -16.88
CA PRO A 69 11.78 -5.96 -17.67
C PRO A 69 10.70 -5.23 -16.87
N ARG A 70 10.81 -3.89 -16.81
CA ARG A 70 9.80 -3.06 -16.14
C ARG A 70 8.44 -3.39 -16.73
N LEU A 71 7.55 -3.91 -15.90
CA LEU A 71 6.15 -4.10 -16.29
C LEU A 71 5.63 -2.73 -16.72
N LYS A 72 5.24 -2.60 -18.00
CA LYS A 72 4.39 -1.49 -18.41
C LYS A 72 3.09 -1.69 -17.66
N ILE A 73 2.94 -0.96 -16.56
CA ILE A 73 1.64 -0.82 -15.91
C ILE A 73 0.79 -0.10 -16.95
N ASN A 74 -0.02 -0.87 -17.70
CA ASN A 74 -1.12 -0.27 -18.41
C ASN A 74 -1.96 0.41 -17.33
N ASN A 75 -2.18 1.72 -17.43
CA ASN A 75 -3.04 2.49 -16.54
C ASN A 75 -4.53 2.07 -16.72
N ALA A 76 -4.81 0.77 -16.71
CA ALA A 76 -6.09 0.16 -16.99
C ALA A 76 -7.07 0.29 -15.81
N LEU A 77 -6.61 0.77 -14.65
CA LEU A 77 -7.49 1.08 -13.53
C LEU A 77 -8.03 2.52 -13.68
N VAL A 78 -9.07 2.65 -14.49
CA VAL A 78 -9.87 3.87 -14.57
C VAL A 78 -11.04 3.73 -13.60
N LEU A 79 -11.00 4.53 -12.52
CA LEU A 79 -12.10 4.65 -11.58
C LEU A 79 -12.98 5.84 -11.98
N TRP A 80 -14.29 5.70 -11.80
CA TRP A 80 -15.25 6.78 -12.02
C TRP A 80 -15.89 7.20 -10.70
N PRO A 81 -16.27 8.49 -10.55
CA PRO A 81 -16.98 8.95 -9.37
C PRO A 81 -18.28 8.17 -9.19
N THR A 82 -18.53 7.67 -7.97
CA THR A 82 -19.78 6.98 -7.67
C THR A 82 -20.96 7.95 -7.62
N THR A 83 -22.15 7.47 -7.95
CA THR A 83 -23.38 8.24 -7.85
C THR A 83 -24.21 7.84 -6.64
N GLN A 84 -25.03 8.76 -6.15
CA GLN A 84 -25.96 8.48 -5.05
C GLN A 84 -26.91 7.31 -5.37
N ASN A 85 -27.27 7.13 -6.65
CA ASN A 85 -28.13 6.05 -7.09
C ASN A 85 -27.45 4.68 -7.04
N GLU A 86 -26.16 4.59 -7.40
CA GLU A 86 -25.36 3.37 -7.26
C GLU A 86 -25.28 2.96 -5.80
N VAL A 87 -24.91 3.89 -4.91
CA VAL A 87 -24.84 3.63 -3.46
C VAL A 87 -26.18 3.11 -2.93
N ARG A 88 -27.29 3.76 -3.30
CA ARG A 88 -28.63 3.35 -2.88
C ARG A 88 -28.97 1.94 -3.36
N THR A 89 -28.68 1.64 -4.63
CA THR A 89 -28.94 0.33 -5.25
C THR A 89 -28.12 -0.76 -4.58
N THR A 90 -26.83 -0.53 -4.35
CA THR A 90 -25.94 -1.48 -3.69
C THR A 90 -26.43 -1.77 -2.27
N ILE A 91 -26.82 -0.75 -1.48
CA ILE A 91 -27.36 -0.94 -0.14
C ILE A 91 -28.62 -1.83 -0.16
N MET A 92 -29.53 -1.61 -1.11
CA MET A 92 -30.74 -2.42 -1.25
C MET A 92 -30.46 -3.87 -1.68
N GLN A 93 -29.35 -4.12 -2.37
CA GLN A 93 -28.95 -5.46 -2.83
C GLN A 93 -28.18 -6.26 -1.78
N ILE A 94 -27.72 -5.63 -0.71
CA ILE A 94 -27.14 -6.35 0.44
C ILE A 94 -28.28 -7.10 1.14
N LYS A 95 -28.47 -8.38 0.79
CA LYS A 95 -29.43 -9.25 1.46
C LYS A 95 -29.12 -9.27 2.96
N SER A 96 -30.10 -8.93 3.80
CA SER A 96 -30.03 -9.27 5.22
C SER A 96 -30.03 -10.79 5.31
N LYS A 97 -28.94 -11.39 5.79
CA LYS A 97 -29.02 -12.76 6.32
C LYS A 97 -29.97 -12.67 7.50
N ASN A 98 -31.19 -13.20 7.34
CA ASN A 98 -32.08 -13.42 8.48
C ASN A 98 -31.32 -14.34 9.44
N ALA A 99 -30.96 -13.82 10.61
CA ALA A 99 -30.50 -14.65 11.70
C ALA A 99 -31.65 -15.61 12.04
N THR A 100 -31.52 -16.86 11.61
CA THR A 100 -32.39 -17.94 12.07
C THR A 100 -32.04 -18.16 13.53
N GLY A 101 -32.98 -17.81 14.41
CA GLY A 101 -32.88 -18.07 15.85
C GLY A 101 -33.02 -19.54 16.18
#